data_AF-A0AAU2B4S6-F1
#
_entry.id   AF-A0AAU2B4S6-F1
#
_cell.length_a   1.000
_cell.length_b   1.000
_cell.length_c   1.000
_cell.angle_alpha   90.00
_cell.angle_beta   90.00
_cell.angle_gamma   90.00
#
_symmetry.space_group_name_H-M   'P 1'
#
loop_
_entity.id
_entity.type
_entity.pdbx_description
1 polymer ?
#
loop_
_entity_poly.entity_id
_entity_poly.type
_entity_poly.pdbx_seq_one_letter_code
_entity_poly.pdbx_strand_id
1 'polypeptide(L)'
;MLGFVRTDNEALVSCLGDPHRAVAAYWELLRRKEDALGAIRAGLSHESAAVREGCCRLLDHLVDTESMGQLIAMADDPDARVRIAAFHALACDRCKGDTCTPGADRVLEPALLHLASDPDPQVRQRAVELVGKFVHSDARALAAVEESHAHDPSPAVRKKAGWFTPGGTIYQRTAPHASR
;
A
#
# COMPACT_ATOMS: atom_id res chain seq x y z
N MET A 1 8.34 30.23 -6.10
CA MET A 1 9.43 29.46 -6.74
C MET A 1 10.26 28.87 -5.62
N LEU A 2 9.88 27.68 -5.12
CA LEU A 2 10.57 27.07 -3.97
C LEU A 2 11.92 26.51 -4.45
N GLY A 3 13.00 26.94 -3.79
CA GLY A 3 14.38 26.84 -4.24
C GLY A 3 14.97 25.42 -4.27
N PHE A 4 14.61 24.62 -5.27
CA PHE A 4 15.24 23.32 -5.56
C PHE A 4 16.03 23.29 -6.88
N VAL A 5 16.36 24.45 -7.46
CA VAL A 5 16.96 24.57 -8.80
C VAL A 5 18.30 23.82 -8.95
N ARG A 6 18.94 23.38 -7.85
CA ARG A 6 20.20 22.61 -7.85
C ARG A 6 20.20 21.38 -6.93
N THR A 7 19.06 20.95 -6.42
CA THR A 7 18.99 19.81 -5.49
C THR A 7 18.85 18.52 -6.26
N ASP A 8 19.78 17.58 -6.05
CA ASP A 8 19.69 16.21 -6.60
C ASP A 8 18.50 15.44 -6.01
N ASN A 9 18.22 14.27 -6.58
CA ASN A 9 17.03 13.51 -6.21
C ASN A 9 17.18 12.89 -4.81
N GLU A 10 18.39 12.53 -4.41
CA GLU A 10 18.73 11.97 -3.11
C GLU A 10 18.49 12.99 -1.97
N ALA A 11 18.89 14.24 -2.17
CA ALA A 11 18.63 15.31 -1.23
C ALA A 11 17.14 15.67 -1.17
N LEU A 12 16.42 15.61 -2.29
CA LEU A 12 14.96 15.75 -2.29
C LEU A 12 14.28 14.62 -1.51
N VAL A 13 14.70 13.37 -1.71
CA VAL A 13 14.20 12.22 -0.95
C VAL A 13 14.45 12.41 0.55
N SER A 14 15.65 12.86 0.93
CA SER A 14 15.98 13.16 2.33
C SER A 14 15.06 14.24 2.92
N CYS A 15 14.63 15.22 2.11
CA CYS A 15 13.70 16.26 2.54
C CYS A 15 12.28 15.75 2.84
N LEU A 16 11.91 14.52 2.45
CA LEU A 16 10.65 13.89 2.86
C LEU A 16 10.58 13.66 4.37
N GLY A 17 11.73 13.56 5.04
CA GLY A 17 11.82 13.43 6.50
C GLY A 17 11.68 14.75 7.26
N ASP A 18 11.67 15.89 6.56
CA ASP A 18 11.55 17.21 7.18
C ASP A 18 10.11 17.74 7.00
N PRO A 19 9.32 17.92 8.08
CA PRO A 19 7.93 18.37 7.99
C PRO A 19 7.73 19.68 7.22
N HIS A 20 8.71 20.59 7.23
CA HIS A 20 8.61 21.89 6.54
C HIS A 20 8.94 21.78 5.05
N ARG A 21 9.70 20.76 4.63
CA ARG A 21 10.12 20.57 3.24
C ARG A 21 9.44 19.40 2.54
N ALA A 22 8.85 18.48 3.29
CA ALA A 22 8.31 17.22 2.78
C ALA A 22 7.31 17.42 1.65
N VAL A 23 6.36 18.34 1.81
CA VAL A 23 5.34 18.61 0.78
C VAL A 23 5.97 19.12 -0.52
N ALA A 24 6.89 20.09 -0.42
CA ALA A 24 7.53 20.66 -1.59
C ALA A 24 8.45 19.64 -2.29
N ALA A 25 9.20 18.86 -1.51
CA ALA A 25 10.04 17.78 -2.02
C ALA A 25 9.22 16.69 -2.72
N TYR A 26 8.11 16.29 -2.12
CA TYR A 26 7.19 15.29 -2.67
C TYR A 26 6.67 15.70 -4.06
N TRP A 27 6.17 16.93 -4.20
CA TRP A 27 5.67 17.43 -5.48
C TRP A 27 6.77 17.60 -6.52
N GLU A 28 7.97 18.01 -6.11
CA GLU A 28 9.11 18.12 -7.02
C GLU A 28 9.57 16.74 -7.52
N LEU A 29 9.61 15.72 -6.64
CA LEU A 29 9.91 14.33 -7.03
C LEU A 29 8.86 13.79 -8.01
N LEU A 30 7.56 14.04 -7.78
CA LEU A 30 6.50 13.69 -8.73
C LEU A 30 6.66 14.41 -10.08
N ARG A 31 7.08 15.68 -10.06
CA ARG A 31 7.32 16.44 -11.30
C ARG A 31 8.48 15.84 -12.12
N ARG A 32 9.50 15.30 -11.45
CA ARG A 32 10.68 14.67 -12.06
C ARG A 32 10.40 13.25 -12.59
N LYS A 33 9.38 12.55 -12.06
CA LYS A 33 8.92 11.24 -12.56
C LYS A 33 10.05 10.21 -12.64
N GLU A 34 10.29 9.64 -13.83
CA GLU A 34 11.27 8.58 -14.09
C GLU A 34 12.67 8.96 -13.64
N ASP A 35 13.08 10.22 -13.81
CA ASP A 35 14.40 10.72 -13.39
C ASP A 35 14.64 10.55 -11.89
N ALA A 36 13.57 10.58 -11.08
CA ALA A 36 13.65 10.45 -9.63
C ALA A 36 13.47 9.02 -9.11
N LEU A 37 13.06 8.06 -9.96
CA LEU A 37 12.72 6.70 -9.51
C LEU A 37 13.89 6.00 -8.80
N GLY A 38 15.12 6.13 -9.32
CA GLY A 38 16.30 5.53 -8.70
C GLY A 38 16.48 5.98 -7.24
N ALA A 39 16.41 7.29 -6.99
CA ALA A 39 16.53 7.85 -5.65
C ALA A 39 15.34 7.48 -4.75
N ILE A 40 14.12 7.48 -5.29
CA ILE A 40 12.92 7.12 -4.53
C ILE A 40 12.98 5.66 -4.08
N ARG A 41 13.37 4.74 -4.98
CA ARG A 41 13.57 3.32 -4.66
C ARG A 41 14.65 3.12 -3.62
N ALA A 42 15.77 3.85 -3.71
CA ALA A 42 16.82 3.83 -2.70
C ALA A 42 16.33 4.36 -1.34
N GLY A 43 15.45 5.35 -1.35
CA GLY A 43 14.84 5.93 -0.15
C GLY A 43 13.97 4.96 0.66
N LEU A 44 13.56 3.82 0.10
CA LEU A 44 12.89 2.75 0.87
C LEU A 44 13.79 2.13 1.94
N SER A 45 15.11 2.28 1.84
CA SER A 45 16.06 1.81 2.86
C SER A 45 16.56 2.93 3.78
N HIS A 46 15.94 4.11 3.73
CA HIS A 46 16.36 5.27 4.53
C HIS A 46 16.07 5.07 6.03
N GLU A 47 16.93 5.60 6.90
CA GLU A 47 16.79 5.48 8.36
C GLU A 47 15.48 6.09 8.90
N SER A 48 15.10 7.25 8.36
CA SER A 48 13.86 7.95 8.70
C SER A 48 12.63 7.24 8.12
N ALA A 49 11.72 6.83 9.00
CA ALA A 49 10.44 6.25 8.62
C ALA A 49 9.58 7.20 7.75
N ALA A 50 9.66 8.51 8.00
CA ALA A 50 8.93 9.50 7.19
C ALA A 50 9.42 9.54 5.73
N VAL A 51 10.72 9.34 5.51
CA VAL A 51 11.28 9.20 4.15
C VAL A 51 10.78 7.92 3.49
N ARG A 52 10.85 6.77 4.20
CA ARG A 52 10.35 5.49 3.68
C ARG A 52 8.86 5.54 3.34
N GLU A 53 8.03 6.11 4.21
CA GLU A 53 6.60 6.35 3.99
C GLU A 53 6.36 7.21 2.73
N GLY A 54 7.10 8.31 2.61
CA GLY A 54 7.04 9.20 1.44
C GLY A 54 7.40 8.48 0.15
N CYS A 55 8.47 7.67 0.16
CA CYS A 55 8.89 6.86 -0.98
C CYS A 55 7.83 5.82 -1.37
N CYS A 56 7.23 5.09 -0.42
CA CYS A 56 6.13 4.17 -0.72
C CYS A 56 4.98 4.87 -1.47
N ARG A 57 4.58 6.06 -1.02
CA ARG A 57 3.53 6.85 -1.68
C ARG A 57 3.93 7.36 -3.06
N LEU A 58 5.18 7.77 -3.23
CA LEU A 58 5.68 8.23 -4.54
C LEU A 58 5.68 7.08 -5.55
N LEU A 59 6.12 5.89 -5.16
CA LEU A 59 6.15 4.72 -6.03
C LEU A 59 4.74 4.25 -6.43
N ASP A 60 3.77 4.36 -5.52
CA ASP A 60 2.36 4.14 -5.83
C ASP A 60 1.85 5.12 -6.89
N HIS A 61 2.09 6.43 -6.70
CA HIS A 61 1.64 7.45 -7.65
C HIS A 61 2.36 7.40 -9.00
N LEU A 62 3.64 7.02 -9.03
CA LEU A 62 4.42 6.88 -10.25
C LEU A 62 4.20 5.53 -10.94
N VAL A 63 3.39 4.64 -10.35
CA VAL A 63 3.08 3.30 -10.89
C VAL A 63 4.35 2.48 -11.15
N ASP A 64 5.30 2.56 -10.22
CA ASP A 64 6.59 1.93 -10.42
C ASP A 64 6.54 0.42 -10.14
N THR A 65 6.27 -0.37 -11.18
CA THR A 65 6.11 -1.83 -11.06
C THR A 65 7.42 -2.56 -10.69
N GLU A 66 8.58 -1.98 -11.01
CA GLU A 66 9.88 -2.58 -10.67
C GLU A 66 10.14 -2.58 -9.16
N SER A 67 9.56 -1.64 -8.41
CA SER A 67 9.68 -1.58 -6.94
C SER A 67 8.75 -2.55 -6.19
N MET A 68 7.95 -3.38 -6.89
CA MET A 68 6.95 -4.25 -6.24
C MET A 68 7.56 -5.11 -5.14
N GLY A 69 8.73 -5.73 -5.38
CA GLY A 69 9.41 -6.54 -4.37
C GLY A 69 9.83 -5.74 -3.13
N GLN A 70 10.25 -4.49 -3.33
CA GLN A 70 10.61 -3.59 -2.23
C GLN A 70 9.36 -3.15 -1.46
N LEU A 71 8.27 -2.81 -2.14
CA LEU A 71 6.99 -2.45 -1.51
C LEU A 71 6.40 -3.62 -0.69
N ILE A 72 6.58 -4.87 -1.14
CA ILE A 72 6.21 -6.05 -0.35
C ILE A 72 7.04 -6.11 0.94
N ALA A 73 8.35 -5.89 0.87
CA ALA A 73 9.19 -5.85 2.06
C ALA A 73 8.80 -4.71 3.04
N MET A 74 8.32 -3.58 2.52
CA MET A 74 7.83 -2.47 3.35
C MET A 74 6.54 -2.81 4.11
N ALA A 75 5.83 -3.89 3.77
CA ALA A 75 4.69 -4.36 4.56
C ALA A 75 5.12 -4.80 5.97
N ASP A 76 6.37 -5.23 6.15
CA ASP A 76 6.95 -5.65 7.43
C ASP A 76 7.74 -4.53 8.14
N ASP A 77 7.63 -3.26 7.69
CA ASP A 77 8.37 -2.15 8.29
C ASP A 77 8.01 -1.98 9.78
N PRO A 78 9.00 -1.67 10.66
CA PRO A 78 8.71 -1.43 12.08
C PRO A 78 7.72 -0.27 12.30
N ASP A 79 7.68 0.72 11.42
CA ASP A 79 6.78 1.87 11.52
C ASP A 79 5.43 1.60 10.84
N ALA A 80 4.34 1.75 11.59
CA ALA A 80 2.99 1.49 11.09
C ALA A 80 2.60 2.40 9.90
N ARG A 81 3.08 3.64 9.84
CA ARG A 81 2.77 4.55 8.72
C ARG A 81 3.39 4.08 7.43
N VAL A 82 4.58 3.48 7.51
CA VAL A 82 5.25 2.86 6.36
C VAL A 82 4.48 1.62 5.91
N ARG A 83 4.09 0.73 6.82
CA ARG A 83 3.24 -0.43 6.51
C ARG A 83 1.92 -0.03 5.85
N ILE A 84 1.25 1.02 6.36
CA ILE A 84 0.03 1.58 5.77
C ILE A 84 0.27 2.04 4.33
N ALA A 85 1.36 2.76 4.08
CA ALA A 85 1.71 3.25 2.75
C ALA A 85 2.04 2.08 1.79
N ALA A 86 2.75 1.06 2.27
CA ALA A 86 3.07 -0.14 1.51
C ALA A 86 1.80 -0.90 1.10
N PHE A 87 0.92 -1.22 2.05
CA PHE A 87 -0.35 -1.90 1.75
C PHE A 87 -1.24 -1.07 0.82
N HIS A 88 -1.25 0.26 0.95
CA HIS A 88 -1.96 1.12 0.01
C HIS A 88 -1.42 0.96 -1.42
N ALA A 89 -0.10 1.02 -1.60
CA ALA A 89 0.56 0.85 -2.88
C ALA A 89 0.32 -0.54 -3.50
N LEU A 90 0.25 -1.59 -2.67
CA LEU A 90 -0.02 -2.95 -3.10
C LEU A 90 -1.50 -3.15 -3.48
N ALA A 91 -2.42 -2.51 -2.75
CA ALA A 91 -3.86 -2.61 -2.95
C ALA A 91 -4.45 -1.63 -3.98
N CYS A 92 -3.70 -0.65 -4.49
CA CYS A 92 -4.27 0.33 -5.42
C CYS A 92 -4.39 -0.23 -6.86
N ASP A 93 -5.61 -0.56 -7.29
CA ASP A 93 -5.90 -0.96 -8.70
C ASP A 93 -5.89 0.24 -9.66
N ARG A 94 -6.20 1.44 -9.14
CA ARG A 94 -6.31 2.66 -9.97
C ARG A 94 -5.01 3.08 -10.63
N CYS A 95 -3.88 2.70 -10.05
CA CYS A 95 -2.57 3.09 -10.54
C CYS A 95 -2.06 2.11 -11.61
N LYS A 96 -2.42 0.81 -11.55
CA LYS A 96 -1.65 -0.27 -12.19
C LYS A 96 -2.08 -0.70 -13.60
N GLY A 97 -3.21 -0.21 -14.12
CA GLY A 97 -3.76 -0.69 -15.40
C GLY A 97 -4.08 -2.20 -15.38
N ASP A 98 -4.73 -2.71 -16.43
CA ASP A 98 -5.18 -4.12 -16.50
C ASP A 98 -4.02 -5.15 -16.53
N THR A 99 -2.78 -4.69 -16.68
CA THR A 99 -1.60 -5.54 -16.94
C THR A 99 -0.82 -5.94 -15.69
N CYS A 100 -1.09 -5.32 -14.54
CA CYS A 100 -0.23 -5.49 -13.37
C CYS A 100 -1.01 -5.90 -12.13
N THR A 101 -1.62 -7.09 -12.18
CA THR A 101 -1.89 -7.85 -10.96
C THR A 101 -0.53 -8.28 -10.40
N PRO A 102 -0.12 -7.81 -9.20
CA PRO A 102 0.99 -8.44 -8.50
C PRO A 102 0.72 -9.94 -8.49
N GLY A 103 1.74 -10.79 -8.69
CA GLY A 103 1.56 -12.22 -8.51
C GLY A 103 0.86 -12.44 -7.17
N ALA A 104 -0.41 -12.87 -7.21
CA ALA A 104 -1.33 -12.89 -6.08
C ALA A 104 -0.67 -13.54 -4.85
N ASP A 105 0.11 -14.58 -5.13
CA ASP A 105 0.89 -15.38 -4.18
C ASP A 105 1.89 -14.55 -3.36
N ARG A 106 2.48 -13.49 -3.92
CA ARG A 106 3.53 -12.70 -3.24
C ARG A 106 2.97 -11.65 -2.30
N VAL A 107 1.73 -11.21 -2.50
CA VAL A 107 1.11 -10.12 -1.73
C VAL A 107 0.08 -10.63 -0.74
N LEU A 108 -0.54 -11.78 -1.00
CA LEU A 108 -1.58 -12.33 -0.15
C LEU A 108 -1.05 -12.79 1.21
N GLU A 109 0.10 -13.48 1.25
CA GLU A 109 0.63 -14.02 2.50
C GLU A 109 0.97 -12.92 3.54
N PRO A 110 1.71 -11.84 3.19
CA PRO A 110 1.91 -10.73 4.11
C PRO A 110 0.59 -10.06 4.52
N ALA A 111 -0.36 -9.93 3.59
CA ALA A 111 -1.65 -9.31 3.88
C ALA A 111 -2.47 -10.14 4.88
N LEU A 112 -2.49 -11.47 4.76
CA LEU A 112 -3.16 -12.36 5.71
C LEU A 112 -2.51 -12.26 7.10
N LEU A 113 -1.18 -12.27 7.18
CA LEU A 113 -0.45 -12.16 8.44
C LEU A 113 -0.75 -10.85 9.17
N HIS A 114 -0.66 -9.72 8.48
CA HIS A 114 -0.93 -8.41 9.06
C HIS A 114 -2.41 -8.22 9.38
N LEU A 115 -3.32 -8.75 8.57
CA LEU A 115 -4.75 -8.73 8.90
C LEU A 115 -5.03 -9.46 10.21
N ALA A 116 -4.40 -10.61 10.44
CA ALA A 116 -4.63 -11.41 11.64
C ALA A 116 -4.01 -10.80 12.91
N SER A 117 -2.88 -10.08 12.80
CA SER A 117 -2.02 -9.83 13.97
C SER A 117 -1.36 -8.46 14.06
N ASP A 118 -1.51 -7.56 13.07
CA ASP A 118 -0.87 -6.25 13.18
C ASP A 118 -1.43 -5.47 14.37
N PRO A 119 -0.58 -4.90 15.25
CA PRO A 119 -1.07 -4.14 16.40
C PRO A 119 -1.85 -2.89 15.97
N ASP A 120 -1.53 -2.31 14.82
CA ASP A 120 -2.14 -1.08 14.32
C ASP A 120 -3.43 -1.38 13.54
N PRO A 121 -4.60 -0.89 13.98
CA PRO A 121 -5.88 -1.16 13.32
C PRO A 121 -6.01 -0.50 11.93
N GLN A 122 -5.20 0.51 11.62
CA GLN A 122 -5.18 1.11 10.29
C GLN A 122 -4.37 0.25 9.32
N VAL A 123 -3.28 -0.40 9.77
CA VAL A 123 -2.60 -1.43 8.98
C VAL A 123 -3.57 -2.58 8.68
N ARG A 124 -4.28 -3.10 9.69
CA ARG A 124 -5.29 -4.16 9.48
C ARG A 124 -6.38 -3.76 8.48
N GLN A 125 -6.87 -2.52 8.52
CA GLN A 125 -7.82 -2.01 7.51
C GLN A 125 -7.24 -2.02 6.09
N ARG A 126 -5.96 -1.70 5.91
CA ARG A 126 -5.30 -1.77 4.59
C ARG A 126 -5.07 -3.22 4.16
N ALA A 127 -4.74 -4.09 5.09
CA ALA A 127 -4.65 -5.52 4.84
C ALA A 127 -6.00 -6.09 4.39
N VAL A 128 -7.13 -5.71 5.01
CA VAL A 128 -8.49 -6.06 4.53
C VAL A 128 -8.69 -5.65 3.07
N GLU A 129 -8.27 -4.45 2.68
CA GLU A 129 -8.44 -3.98 1.29
C GLU A 129 -7.66 -4.84 0.29
N LEU A 130 -6.45 -5.28 0.66
CA LEU A 130 -5.62 -6.13 -0.18
C LEU A 130 -6.13 -7.58 -0.23
N VAL A 131 -6.39 -8.18 0.94
CA VAL A 131 -6.96 -9.54 1.06
C VAL A 131 -8.33 -9.60 0.37
N GLY A 132 -9.13 -8.55 0.50
CA GLY A 132 -10.45 -8.39 -0.10
C GLY A 132 -10.49 -8.56 -1.63
N LYS A 133 -9.35 -8.40 -2.33
CA LYS A 133 -9.26 -8.64 -3.78
C LYS A 133 -9.28 -10.12 -4.15
N PHE A 134 -8.94 -10.99 -3.20
CA PHE A 134 -8.77 -12.42 -3.44
C PHE A 134 -9.94 -13.25 -2.88
N VAL A 135 -10.97 -12.62 -2.31
CA VAL A 135 -12.10 -13.32 -1.65
C VAL A 135 -12.90 -14.23 -2.60
N HIS A 136 -12.85 -13.97 -3.92
CA HIS A 136 -13.53 -14.80 -4.93
C HIS A 136 -12.61 -15.87 -5.56
N SER A 137 -11.31 -15.84 -5.27
CA SER A 137 -10.30 -16.71 -5.90
C SER A 137 -9.45 -17.51 -4.90
N ASP A 138 -9.40 -17.12 -3.63
CA ASP A 138 -8.68 -17.83 -2.55
C ASP A 138 -9.56 -17.93 -1.30
N ALA A 139 -9.83 -19.16 -0.86
CA ALA A 139 -10.66 -19.43 0.32
C ALA A 139 -10.06 -18.89 1.62
N ARG A 140 -8.73 -18.80 1.74
CA ARG A 140 -8.05 -18.22 2.91
C ARG A 140 -8.34 -16.74 3.03
N ALA A 141 -8.43 -16.04 1.89
CA ALA A 141 -8.75 -14.61 1.86
C ALA A 141 -10.18 -14.35 2.36
N LEU A 142 -11.15 -15.14 1.88
CA LEU A 142 -12.53 -15.07 2.37
C LEU A 142 -12.60 -15.34 3.88
N ALA A 143 -12.01 -16.45 4.34
CA ALA A 143 -12.02 -16.82 5.75
C ALA A 143 -11.39 -15.75 6.65
N ALA A 144 -10.26 -15.16 6.24
CA ALA A 144 -9.60 -14.12 7.02
C ALA A 144 -10.43 -12.82 7.11
N VAL A 145 -11.13 -12.45 6.04
CA VAL A 145 -12.02 -11.28 6.04
C VAL A 145 -13.26 -11.53 6.89
N GLU A 146 -13.85 -12.73 6.84
CA GLU A 146 -14.99 -13.11 7.70
C GLU A 146 -14.61 -13.12 9.18
N GLU A 147 -13.46 -13.71 9.52
CA GLU A 147 -12.91 -13.69 10.88
C GLU A 147 -12.69 -12.25 11.37
N SER A 148 -12.07 -11.42 10.54
CA SER A 148 -11.84 -10.00 10.86
C SER A 148 -13.16 -9.22 11.00
N HIS A 149 -14.18 -9.56 10.22
CA HIS A 149 -15.51 -8.94 10.33
C HIS A 149 -16.18 -9.28 11.66
N ALA A 150 -16.07 -10.53 12.11
CA ALA A 150 -16.70 -11.02 13.32
C ALA A 150 -15.95 -10.58 14.59
N HIS A 151 -14.62 -10.66 14.60
CA HIS A 151 -13.84 -10.68 15.84
C HIS A 151 -12.76 -9.60 15.96
N ASP A 152 -12.50 -8.78 14.92
CA ASP A 152 -11.46 -7.75 15.05
C ASP A 152 -11.79 -6.78 16.21
N PRO A 153 -10.83 -6.45 17.09
CA PRO A 153 -11.06 -5.54 18.21
C PRO A 153 -11.57 -4.15 17.78
N SER A 154 -11.13 -3.68 16.61
CA SER A 154 -11.48 -2.38 16.05
C SER A 154 -12.80 -2.41 15.27
N PRO A 155 -13.81 -1.62 15.67
CA PRO A 155 -15.05 -1.49 14.90
C PRO A 155 -14.84 -1.02 13.46
N ALA A 156 -13.79 -0.21 13.22
CA ALA A 156 -13.46 0.27 11.90
C ALA A 156 -12.97 -0.86 10.98
N VAL A 157 -12.15 -1.78 11.51
CA VAL A 157 -11.71 -2.98 10.77
C VAL A 157 -12.90 -3.88 10.49
N ARG A 158 -13.74 -4.18 11.50
CA ARG A 158 -14.95 -5.00 11.31
C ARG A 158 -15.86 -4.45 10.22
N LYS A 159 -16.10 -3.13 10.24
CA LYS A 159 -16.90 -2.43 9.21
C LYS A 159 -16.28 -2.56 7.82
N LYS A 160 -14.96 -2.36 7.71
CA LYS A 160 -14.23 -2.49 6.45
C LYS A 160 -14.31 -3.92 5.90
N ALA A 161 -14.06 -4.90 6.74
CA ALA A 161 -14.11 -6.33 6.41
C ALA A 161 -15.50 -6.74 5.92
N GLY A 162 -16.56 -6.26 6.57
CA GLY A 162 -17.95 -6.53 6.17
C GLY A 162 -18.31 -6.02 4.77
N TRP A 163 -17.52 -5.14 4.15
CA TRP A 163 -17.74 -4.78 2.73
C TRP A 163 -17.29 -5.89 1.78
N PHE A 164 -16.37 -6.75 2.21
CA PHE A 164 -15.73 -7.82 1.45
C PHE A 164 -16.19 -9.23 1.85
N THR A 165 -17.14 -9.37 2.80
CA THR A 165 -17.81 -10.65 3.11
C THR A 165 -19.07 -10.84 2.25
N PRO A 166 -19.64 -12.05 2.17
CA PRO A 166 -20.93 -12.29 1.52
C PRO A 166 -22.02 -11.34 2.03
N GLY A 167 -22.75 -10.70 1.11
CA GLY A 167 -23.73 -9.65 1.42
C GLY A 167 -23.15 -8.23 1.54
N GLY A 168 -21.82 -8.10 1.61
CA GLY A 168 -21.10 -6.84 1.56
C GLY A 168 -21.17 -6.16 0.19
N THR A 169 -21.18 -4.83 0.18
CA THR A 169 -21.34 -4.03 -1.05
C THR A 169 -20.21 -4.24 -2.05
N ILE A 170 -18.96 -4.37 -1.58
CA ILE A 170 -17.80 -4.59 -2.45
C ILE A 170 -17.75 -6.04 -2.91
N TYR A 171 -18.02 -7.01 -2.02
CA TYR A 171 -18.08 -8.43 -2.36
C TYR A 171 -19.06 -8.68 -3.52
N GLN A 172 -20.28 -8.15 -3.43
CA GLN A 172 -21.29 -8.28 -4.49
C GLN A 172 -20.87 -7.62 -5.80
N ARG A 173 -20.32 -6.40 -5.73
CA ARG A 173 -19.88 -5.64 -6.91
C ARG A 173 -18.72 -6.31 -7.64
N THR A 174 -17.82 -6.98 -6.91
CA THR A 174 -16.60 -7.60 -7.44
C THR A 174 -16.77 -9.08 -7.77
N ALA A 175 -17.94 -9.66 -7.50
CA ALA A 175 -18.21 -11.05 -7.80
C ALA A 175 -18.01 -11.32 -9.30
N PRO A 176 -17.33 -12.42 -9.67
CA PRO A 176 -17.16 -12.79 -11.06
C PRO A 176 -18.53 -12.99 -11.70
N HIS A 177 -18.73 -12.36 -12.86
CA HIS A 177 -19.95 -12.60 -13.63
C HIS A 177 -19.91 -14.04 -14.12
N ALA A 178 -20.97 -14.80 -13.87
CA ALA A 178 -21.10 -16.13 -14.45
C ALA A 178 -21.05 -16.01 -15.98
N SER A 179 -19.99 -16.54 -16.58
CA SER A 179 -19.91 -16.71 -18.03
C SER A 179 -21.06 -17.63 -18.44
N ARG A 180 -22.01 -17.08 -19.21
CA ARG A 180 -23.07 -17.85 -19.88
C ARG A 180 -22.48 -18.83 -20.90
#